data_AF-A0A0F5PPZ9-F1
#
_entry.id   AF-A0A0F5PPZ9-F1
#
_cell.length_a   1.000
_cell.length_b   1.000
_cell.length_c   1.000
_cell.angle_alpha   90.00
_cell.angle_beta   90.00
_cell.angle_gamma   90.00
#
_symmetry.space_group_name_H-M   'P 1'
#
loop_
_entity.id
_entity.type
_entity.pdbx_description
1 polymer ?
#
loop_
_entity_poly.entity_id
_entity_poly.type
_entity_poly.pdbx_seq_one_letter_code
_entity_poly.pdbx_strand_id
1 'polypeptide(L)'
;MSDMAKFTNISVTTVMRLFDKVVVENNFKELPEVICIDEFKGDSGGAKYHCIIVDPKNGKILDILKDRKQEVLAEYFRGFKNRKQVKWVIIDM
;
A
#
# COMPACT_ATOMS: atom_id res chain seq x y z
N MET A 1 -7.30 -17.13 -5.45
CA MET A 1 -6.61 -18.04 -6.39
C MET A 1 -7.50 -19.16 -6.88
N SER A 2 -8.12 -19.97 -6.00
CA SER A 2 -8.95 -21.11 -6.38
C SER A 2 -10.16 -20.77 -7.26
N ASP A 3 -10.85 -19.66 -7.00
CA ASP A 3 -11.99 -19.25 -7.82
C ASP A 3 -11.56 -18.81 -9.21
N MET A 4 -10.44 -18.09 -9.33
CA MET A 4 -9.87 -17.74 -10.62
C MET A 4 -9.39 -18.98 -11.39
N ALA A 5 -8.80 -19.96 -10.71
CA ALA A 5 -8.41 -21.25 -11.30
C ALA A 5 -9.62 -21.99 -11.90
N LYS A 6 -10.75 -22.03 -11.16
CA LYS A 6 -12.01 -22.60 -11.66
C LYS A 6 -12.57 -21.82 -12.85
N PHE A 7 -12.58 -20.49 -12.79
CA PHE A 7 -13.09 -19.64 -13.85
C PHE A 7 -12.27 -19.74 -15.15
N THR A 8 -10.95 -19.89 -15.03
CA THR A 8 -10.02 -19.93 -16.18
C THR A 8 -9.63 -21.34 -16.63
N ASN A 9 -10.08 -22.38 -15.92
CA ASN A 9 -9.73 -23.79 -16.15
C ASN A 9 -8.21 -24.08 -16.18
N ILE A 10 -7.44 -23.42 -15.29
CA ILE A 10 -6.01 -23.70 -15.09
C ILE A 10 -5.73 -24.07 -13.65
N SER A 11 -4.58 -24.70 -13.37
CA SER A 11 -4.22 -25.07 -12.00
C SER A 11 -4.00 -23.85 -11.10
N VAL A 12 -4.32 -24.00 -9.81
CA VAL A 12 -4.06 -22.97 -8.78
C VAL A 12 -2.59 -22.53 -8.78
N THR A 13 -1.67 -23.49 -8.95
CA THR A 13 -0.22 -23.24 -9.05
C THR A 13 0.14 -22.38 -10.26
N THR A 14 -0.56 -22.55 -11.38
CA THR A 14 -0.36 -21.70 -12.57
C THR A 14 -0.86 -20.29 -12.33
N VAL A 15 -2.03 -20.12 -11.68
CA VAL A 15 -2.55 -18.80 -11.31
C VAL A 15 -1.54 -18.08 -10.41
N MET A 16 -1.05 -18.73 -9.35
CA MET A 16 -0.05 -18.15 -8.44
C MET A 16 1.19 -17.65 -9.19
N ARG A 17 1.78 -18.50 -10.03
CA ARG A 17 2.98 -18.14 -10.80
C ARG A 17 2.73 -17.01 -11.80
N LEU A 18 1.50 -16.83 -12.26
CA LEU A 18 1.13 -15.69 -13.11
C LEU A 18 1.10 -14.40 -12.29
N PHE A 19 0.53 -14.41 -11.08
CA PHE A 19 0.55 -13.25 -10.19
C PHE A 19 1.96 -12.87 -9.75
N ASP A 20 2.85 -13.84 -9.55
CA ASP A 20 4.26 -13.56 -9.24
C ASP A 20 4.97 -12.76 -10.35
N LYS A 21 4.45 -12.79 -11.58
CA LYS A 21 4.95 -12.00 -12.72
C LYS A 21 4.32 -10.61 -12.82
N VAL A 22 3.26 -10.36 -12.07
CA VAL A 22 2.61 -9.04 -12.04
C VAL A 22 3.35 -8.19 -11.02
N VAL A 23 4.17 -7.27 -11.52
CA VAL A 23 4.72 -6.20 -10.69
C VAL A 23 3.67 -5.11 -10.59
N VAL A 24 3.14 -4.88 -9.39
CA VAL A 24 2.35 -3.69 -9.10
C VAL A 24 3.33 -2.57 -8.79
N GLU A 25 3.56 -1.69 -9.75
CA GLU A 25 4.32 -0.47 -9.48
C GLU A 25 3.46 0.50 -8.67
N ASN A 26 4.02 1.01 -7.58
CA ASN A 26 3.43 2.13 -6.86
C ASN A 26 3.59 3.39 -7.73
N ASN A 27 2.53 3.74 -8.44
CA ASN A 27 2.52 4.83 -9.43
C ASN A 27 2.49 6.24 -8.81
N PHE A 28 2.42 6.35 -7.48
CA PHE A 28 2.38 7.65 -6.81
C PHE A 28 3.79 8.24 -6.70
N LYS A 29 4.12 9.11 -7.65
CA LYS A 29 5.37 9.90 -7.65
C LYS A 29 5.24 11.22 -6.89
N GLU A 30 4.02 11.60 -6.57
CA GLU A 30 3.66 12.88 -5.96
C GLU A 30 2.66 12.66 -4.81
N LEU A 31 2.94 13.25 -3.64
CA LEU A 31 2.02 13.25 -2.51
C LEU A 31 0.88 14.26 -2.72
N PRO A 32 -0.39 13.98 -2.38
CA PRO A 32 -1.48 14.95 -2.46
C PRO A 32 -1.38 16.04 -1.37
N GLU A 33 -2.29 17.02 -1.40
CA GLU A 33 -2.37 18.08 -0.37
C GLU A 33 -2.81 17.56 1.02
N VAL A 34 -3.55 16.45 1.04
CA VAL A 34 -4.08 15.84 2.27
C VAL A 34 -3.68 14.37 2.27
N ILE A 35 -3.04 13.91 3.33
CA ILE A 35 -2.77 12.49 3.54
C ILE A 35 -3.40 12.01 4.84
N CYS A 36 -3.87 10.77 4.84
CA CYS A 36 -4.30 10.05 6.02
C CYS A 36 -3.38 8.84 6.23
N ILE A 37 -2.98 8.61 7.48
CA ILE A 37 -2.14 7.49 7.90
C ILE A 37 -2.91 6.70 8.96
N ASP A 38 -3.08 5.41 8.74
CA ASP A 38 -3.82 4.54 9.66
C ASP A 38 -3.16 3.15 9.75
N GLU A 39 -3.60 2.34 10.72
CA GLU A 39 -3.17 0.96 10.90
C GLU A 39 -4.33 -0.01 10.64
N PHE A 40 -4.05 -1.08 9.91
CA PHE A 40 -4.99 -2.19 9.75
C PHE A 40 -4.35 -3.51 10.12
N LYS A 41 -5.16 -4.46 10.58
CA LYS A 41 -4.69 -5.78 10.96
C LYS A 41 -4.47 -6.65 9.71
N GLY A 42 -3.30 -7.28 9.62
CA GLY A 42 -2.92 -8.21 8.58
C GLY A 42 -1.96 -9.28 9.12
N ASP A 43 -1.61 -10.27 8.31
CA ASP A 43 -0.65 -11.34 8.66
C ASP A 43 0.46 -11.51 7.62
N SER A 44 0.48 -10.63 6.61
CA SER A 44 1.47 -10.64 5.54
C SER A 44 2.85 -10.18 6.02
N GLY A 45 3.91 -10.81 5.51
CA GLY A 45 5.29 -10.42 5.82
C GLY A 45 5.70 -10.58 7.29
N GLY A 46 4.98 -11.41 8.07
CA GLY A 46 5.25 -11.67 9.48
C GLY A 46 4.86 -10.52 10.42
N ALA A 47 4.09 -9.53 9.94
CA ALA A 47 3.59 -8.42 10.75
C ALA A 47 2.09 -8.60 11.02
N LYS A 48 1.66 -8.28 12.26
CA LYS A 48 0.25 -8.33 12.70
C LYS A 48 -0.55 -7.09 12.27
N TYR A 49 0.14 -5.98 12.09
CA TYR A 49 -0.43 -4.71 11.70
C TYR A 49 0.42 -4.12 10.60
N HIS A 50 -0.26 -3.48 9.65
CA HIS A 50 0.32 -2.80 8.49
C HIS A 50 -0.14 -1.35 8.51
N CYS A 51 0.65 -0.47 7.92
CA CYS A 51 0.34 0.94 7.82
C CYS A 51 -0.24 1.24 6.44
N ILE A 52 -1.34 1.97 6.36
CA ILE A 52 -1.95 2.40 5.10
C ILE A 52 -1.83 3.91 4.97
N ILE A 53 -1.40 4.36 3.78
CA ILE A 53 -1.32 5.76 3.41
C ILE A 53 -2.41 6.04 2.37
N VAL A 54 -3.27 7.02 2.64
CA VAL A 54 -4.46 7.30 1.83
C VAL A 54 -4.53 8.78 1.48
N ASP A 55 -5.03 9.08 0.29
CA ASP A 55 -5.58 10.39 -0.08
C ASP A 55 -7.08 10.41 0.28
N PRO A 56 -7.47 10.99 1.42
CA PRO A 56 -8.86 10.98 1.85
C PRO A 56 -9.74 11.90 0.99
N LYS A 57 -9.16 12.89 0.30
CA LYS A 57 -9.91 13.83 -0.55
C LYS A 57 -10.41 13.14 -1.81
N ASN A 58 -9.57 12.30 -2.41
CA ASN A 58 -9.90 11.55 -3.62
C ASN A 58 -10.35 10.10 -3.36
N GLY A 59 -10.29 9.64 -2.10
CA GLY A 59 -10.62 8.26 -1.73
C GLY A 59 -9.67 7.22 -2.33
N LYS A 60 -8.37 7.54 -2.43
CA LYS A 60 -7.37 6.68 -3.07
C LYS A 60 -6.33 6.18 -2.09
N ILE A 61 -6.04 4.88 -2.14
CA ILE A 61 -4.90 4.30 -1.41
C ILE A 61 -3.63 4.71 -2.17
N LEU A 62 -2.71 5.35 -1.46
CA LEU A 62 -1.40 5.72 -2.00
C LEU A 62 -0.43 4.56 -1.85
N ASP A 63 -0.37 3.96 -0.66
CA ASP A 63 0.53 2.82 -0.39
C ASP A 63 0.14 2.03 0.86
N ILE A 64 0.69 0.82 0.98
CA ILE A 64 0.63 -0.04 2.16
C ILE A 64 2.05 -0.37 2.59
N LEU A 65 2.41 0.03 3.80
CA LEU A 65 3.73 -0.15 4.39
C LEU A 65 3.72 -1.28 5.43
N LYS A 66 4.91 -1.84 5.68
CA LYS A 66 5.09 -2.96 6.59
C LYS A 66 4.62 -2.66 8.02
N ASP A 67 4.93 -1.48 8.54
CA ASP A 67 4.50 -1.02 9.85
C ASP A 67 4.47 0.53 9.89
N ARG A 68 3.93 1.09 10.97
CA ARG A 68 3.83 2.55 11.20
C ARG A 68 5.04 3.12 11.95
N LYS A 69 6.15 2.39 12.06
CA LYS A 69 7.32 2.90 12.79
C LYS A 69 7.85 4.15 12.10
N GLN A 70 8.32 5.08 12.91
CA GLN A 70 8.84 6.36 12.43
C GLN A 70 9.94 6.20 11.38
N GLU A 71 10.83 5.21 11.53
CA GLU A 71 11.90 4.91 10.57
C GLU A 71 11.36 4.52 9.20
N VAL A 72 10.33 3.66 9.17
CA VAL A 72 9.69 3.18 7.93
C VAL A 72 8.95 4.32 7.23
N LEU A 73 8.20 5.13 7.98
CA LEU A 73 7.52 6.31 7.43
C LEU A 73 8.52 7.35 6.91
N ALA A 74 9.61 7.60 7.65
CA ALA A 74 10.63 8.56 7.25
C ALA A 74 11.35 8.11 5.97
N GLU A 75 11.66 6.83 5.83
CA GLU A 75 12.23 6.25 4.61
C GLU A 75 11.26 6.37 3.43
N TYR A 76 10.00 5.99 3.63
CA TYR A 76 8.96 6.11 2.61
C TYR A 76 8.82 7.54 2.08
N PHE A 77 8.61 8.51 2.98
CA PHE A 77 8.41 9.90 2.57
C PHE A 77 9.67 10.54 1.97
N ARG A 78 10.87 10.03 2.26
CA ARG A 78 12.13 10.53 1.67
C ARG A 78 12.15 10.38 0.14
N GLY A 79 11.45 9.38 -0.40
CA GLY A 79 11.33 9.17 -1.85
C GLY A 79 10.59 10.29 -2.59
N PHE A 80 9.78 11.08 -1.89
CA PHE A 80 8.97 12.13 -2.50
C PHE A 80 9.69 13.49 -2.50
N LYS A 81 9.78 14.11 -3.68
CA LYS A 81 10.35 15.45 -3.84
C LYS A 81 9.39 16.56 -3.40
N ASN A 82 8.09 16.33 -3.55
CA ASN A 82 7.03 17.33 -3.36
C ASN A 82 6.43 17.36 -1.95
N ARG A 83 7.15 16.88 -0.92
CA ARG A 83 6.66 16.80 0.48
C ARG A 83 6.06 18.10 1.03
N LYS A 84 6.57 19.25 0.61
CA LYS A 84 6.09 20.57 1.06
C LYS A 84 4.66 20.92 0.59
N GLN A 85 4.09 20.17 -0.35
CA GLN A 85 2.74 20.40 -0.83
C GLN A 85 1.65 19.76 0.05
N VAL A 86 2.04 18.81 0.90
CA VAL A 86 1.15 18.25 1.92
C VAL A 86 0.85 19.35 2.93
N LYS A 87 -0.43 19.70 3.06
CA LYS A 87 -0.94 20.73 3.97
C LYS A 87 -1.56 20.12 5.22
N TRP A 88 -2.12 18.91 5.09
CA TRP A 88 -2.87 18.24 6.15
C TRP A 88 -2.42 16.80 6.27
N VAL A 89 -2.14 16.39 7.51
CA VAL A 89 -1.87 15.00 7.88
C VAL A 89 -2.91 14.60 8.90
N ILE A 90 -3.68 13.57 8.58
CA ILE A 90 -4.68 12.96 9.47
C ILE A 90 -4.08 11.65 9.96
N ILE A 91 -4.02 11.48 11.27
CA ILE A 91 -3.51 10.26 11.90
C ILE A 91 -4.26 10.06 13.21
N ASP A 92 -4.69 8.83 13.48
CA ASP A 92 -5.17 8.44 14.81
C ASP A 92 -3.96 8.10 15.69
N MET A 93 -3.92 8.59 16.93
CA MET A 93 -2.75 8.41 17.81
C MET A 93 -2.75 7.04 18.48
#